data_AF-A0A401Z6D6-F1
#
_entry.id   AF-A0A401Z6D6-F1
#
_cell.length_a   1.000
_cell.length_b   1.000
_cell.length_c   1.000
_cell.angle_alpha   90.00
_cell.angle_beta   90.00
_cell.angle_gamma   90.00
#
_symmetry.space_group_name_H-M   'P 1'
#
loop_
_entity.id
_entity.type
_entity.pdbx_description
1 polymer ?
#
loop_
_entity_poly.entity_id
_entity_poly.type
_entity_poly.pdbx_seq_one_letter_code
_entity_poly.pdbx_strand_id
1 'polypeptide(L)'
;MMNDTYERHCRLLLRAYPPRYRLAREAELLGTLLDAAPPGATRPSTGEAWDIVRGGLLTRLRDRPPLHHWLAYRLFAKRVPDRYRTWVRDDALGRFHFLRRNLCGHLEGIVLLVLMMVLSGPGLTALTEPELLLPPRTGQWVLLAVLVLGTLNPMYSRRYRTRTLHKHRFAADGTDLLPAPPPPGAPSGS
;
A
#
# COMPACT_ATOMS: atom_id res chain seq x y z
N MET A 1 -27.57 10.84 -20.54
CA MET A 1 -26.36 10.47 -19.78
C MET A 1 -25.48 9.57 -20.67
N MET A 2 -24.70 10.17 -21.58
CA MET A 2 -23.98 9.42 -22.62
C MET A 2 -22.52 9.08 -22.29
N ASN A 3 -22.03 9.34 -21.07
CA ASN A 3 -20.64 9.02 -20.68
C ASN A 3 -20.45 8.36 -19.30
N ASP A 4 -21.51 7.94 -18.61
CA ASP A 4 -21.42 7.38 -17.25
C ASP A 4 -20.50 6.15 -17.17
N THR A 5 -20.38 5.38 -18.24
CA THR A 5 -19.48 4.21 -18.30
C THR A 5 -18.02 4.63 -18.55
N TYR A 6 -17.78 5.60 -19.45
CA TYR A 6 -16.43 6.13 -19.71
C TYR A 6 -15.88 6.81 -18.45
N GLU A 7 -16.69 7.67 -17.83
CA GLU A 7 -16.37 8.38 -16.59
C GLU A 7 -16.01 7.41 -15.45
N ARG A 8 -16.76 6.31 -15.29
CA ARG A 8 -16.45 5.26 -14.31
C ARG A 8 -15.09 4.61 -14.57
N HIS A 9 -14.74 4.33 -15.83
CA HIS A 9 -13.44 3.78 -16.20
C HIS A 9 -12.31 4.78 -15.93
N CYS A 10 -12.48 6.05 -16.30
CA CYS A 10 -11.51 7.11 -16.01
C CYS A 10 -11.28 7.25 -14.51
N ARG A 11 -12.34 7.31 -13.69
CA ARG A 11 -12.24 7.33 -12.22
C ARG A 11 -11.50 6.11 -11.67
N LEU A 12 -11.68 4.94 -12.28
CA LEU A 12 -10.96 3.73 -11.89
C LEU A 12 -9.46 3.84 -12.19
N LEU A 13 -9.08 4.35 -13.36
CA LEU A 13 -7.69 4.57 -13.75
C LEU A 13 -7.03 5.66 -12.89
N LEU A 14 -7.76 6.73 -12.56
CA LEU A 14 -7.26 7.81 -11.70
C LEU A 14 -6.86 7.30 -10.30
N ARG A 15 -7.35 6.13 -9.84
CA ARG A 15 -6.89 5.49 -8.59
C ARG A 15 -5.38 5.16 -8.59
N ALA A 16 -4.73 5.15 -9.76
CA ALA A 16 -3.27 5.09 -9.87
C ALA A 16 -2.60 6.30 -9.19
N TYR A 17 -3.23 7.47 -9.16
CA TYR A 17 -2.72 8.66 -8.48
C TYR A 17 -2.82 8.55 -6.94
N PRO A 18 -1.90 9.21 -6.20
CA PRO A 18 -2.00 9.30 -4.74
C PRO A 18 -3.36 9.88 -4.29
N PRO A 19 -3.94 9.42 -3.16
CA PRO A 19 -5.22 9.93 -2.66
C PRO A 19 -5.27 11.46 -2.54
N ARG A 20 -4.21 12.08 -2.01
CA ARG A 20 -4.10 13.54 -1.91
C ARG A 20 -4.18 14.27 -3.25
N TYR A 21 -3.60 13.66 -4.28
CA TYR A 21 -3.56 14.24 -5.62
C TYR A 21 -4.94 14.18 -6.27
N ARG A 22 -5.65 13.06 -6.07
CA ARG A 22 -7.04 12.92 -6.51
C ARG A 22 -7.95 13.93 -5.83
N LEU A 23 -7.86 14.08 -4.51
CA LEU A 23 -8.68 15.06 -3.79
C LEU A 23 -8.52 16.49 -4.32
N ALA A 24 -7.33 16.86 -4.80
CA ALA A 24 -7.05 18.19 -5.32
C ALA A 24 -7.35 18.36 -6.83
N ARG A 25 -7.11 17.33 -7.65
CA ARG A 25 -7.09 17.46 -9.12
C ARG A 25 -7.95 16.44 -9.87
N GLU A 26 -8.69 15.58 -9.19
CA GLU A 26 -9.52 14.55 -9.85
C GLU A 26 -10.57 15.18 -10.77
N ALA A 27 -11.25 16.24 -10.34
CA ALA A 27 -12.27 16.90 -11.14
C ALA A 27 -11.68 17.51 -12.43
N GLU A 28 -10.52 18.16 -12.32
CA GLU A 28 -9.79 18.73 -13.46
C GLU A 28 -9.36 17.63 -14.45
N LEU A 29 -8.67 16.60 -13.95
CA LEU A 29 -8.21 15.46 -14.77
C LEU A 29 -9.37 14.74 -15.44
N LEU A 30 -10.47 14.51 -14.71
CA LEU A 30 -11.64 13.84 -15.25
C LEU A 30 -12.33 14.69 -16.32
N GLY A 31 -12.43 16.01 -16.11
CA GLY A 31 -12.94 16.95 -17.11
C GLY A 31 -12.12 16.88 -18.39
N THR A 32 -10.78 16.99 -18.30
CA THR A 32 -9.90 16.88 -19.48
C THR A 32 -10.05 15.55 -20.22
N LEU A 33 -10.21 14.43 -19.50
CA LEU A 33 -10.44 13.12 -20.12
C LEU A 33 -11.79 13.01 -20.80
N LEU A 34 -12.84 13.62 -20.23
CA LEU A 34 -14.18 13.63 -20.82
C LEU A 34 -14.25 14.54 -22.05
N ASP A 35 -13.58 15.68 -22.02
CA ASP A 35 -13.50 16.64 -23.14
C ASP A 35 -12.72 16.05 -24.32
N ALA A 36 -11.72 15.22 -24.05
CA ALA A 36 -10.94 14.52 -25.07
C ALA A 36 -11.62 13.24 -25.60
N ALA A 37 -12.71 12.79 -24.98
CA ALA A 37 -13.34 11.51 -25.32
C ALA A 37 -14.02 11.55 -26.70
N PRO A 38 -13.76 10.58 -27.60
CA PRO A 38 -14.49 10.47 -28.85
C PRO A 38 -16.00 10.28 -28.62
N PRO A 39 -16.86 10.78 -29.52
CA PRO A 39 -18.32 10.63 -29.38
C PRO A 39 -18.70 9.15 -29.35
N GLY A 40 -19.41 8.73 -28.29
CA GLY A 40 -19.84 7.34 -28.09
C GLY A 40 -18.78 6.41 -27.47
N ALA A 41 -17.61 6.92 -27.09
CA ALA A 41 -16.59 6.12 -26.41
C ALA A 41 -17.07 5.66 -25.03
N THR A 42 -16.94 4.36 -24.74
CA THR A 42 -17.34 3.78 -23.44
C THR A 42 -16.15 3.50 -22.52
N ARG A 43 -14.93 3.53 -23.06
CA ARG A 43 -13.66 3.33 -22.34
C ARG A 43 -12.52 4.10 -23.01
N PRO A 44 -11.50 4.55 -22.26
CA PRO A 44 -10.26 5.08 -22.82
C PRO A 44 -9.55 4.02 -23.66
N SER A 45 -8.75 4.49 -24.61
CA SER A 45 -7.85 3.61 -25.36
C SER A 45 -6.80 2.98 -24.43
N THR A 46 -6.15 1.89 -24.88
CA THR A 46 -5.08 1.24 -24.10
C THR A 46 -3.88 2.17 -23.89
N GLY A 47 -3.56 3.02 -24.87
CA GLY A 47 -2.51 4.04 -24.77
C GLY A 47 -2.83 5.09 -23.71
N GLU A 48 -4.03 5.70 -23.78
CA GLU A 48 -4.49 6.67 -22.77
C GLU A 48 -4.53 6.07 -21.37
N ALA A 49 -5.06 4.84 -21.24
CA ALA A 49 -5.08 4.15 -19.96
C ALA A 49 -3.67 3.94 -19.41
N TRP A 50 -2.72 3.56 -20.27
CA TRP A 50 -1.32 3.41 -19.88
C TRP A 50 -0.69 4.73 -19.45
N ASP A 51 -0.92 5.82 -20.18
CA ASP A 51 -0.38 7.14 -19.86
C ASP A 51 -0.93 7.68 -18.53
N ILE A 52 -2.24 7.49 -18.28
CA ILE A 52 -2.87 7.85 -16.99
C ILE A 52 -2.24 7.05 -15.85
N VAL A 53 -2.10 5.74 -16.02
CA VAL A 53 -1.51 4.86 -15.00
C VAL A 53 -0.04 5.22 -14.75
N ARG A 54 0.73 5.44 -15.82
CA ARG A 54 2.14 5.83 -15.77
C ARG A 54 2.31 7.17 -15.06
N GLY A 55 1.49 8.17 -15.39
CA GLY A 55 1.50 9.48 -14.72
C GLY A 55 1.21 9.36 -13.21
N GLY A 56 0.22 8.55 -12.83
CA GLY A 56 -0.10 8.26 -11.43
C GLY A 56 1.04 7.56 -10.69
N LEU A 57 1.68 6.56 -11.32
CA LEU A 57 2.81 5.84 -10.75
C LEU A 57 4.06 6.72 -10.60
N LEU A 58 4.39 7.52 -11.61
CA LEU A 58 5.51 8.47 -11.55
C LEU A 58 5.30 9.49 -10.44
N THR A 59 4.07 9.99 -10.26
CA THR A 59 3.74 10.89 -9.14
C THR A 59 4.03 10.23 -7.79
N ARG A 60 3.68 8.94 -7.62
CA ARG A 60 4.00 8.18 -6.39
C ARG A 60 5.51 7.97 -6.19
N LEU A 61 6.26 7.79 -7.27
CA LEU A 61 7.70 7.57 -7.22
C LEU A 61 8.45 8.86 -6.87
N ARG A 62 8.00 10.01 -7.37
CA ARG A 62 8.62 11.32 -7.10
C ARG A 62 8.59 11.69 -5.62
N ASP A 63 7.50 11.32 -4.93
CA ASP A 63 7.30 11.63 -3.52
C ASP A 63 7.81 10.53 -2.58
N ARG A 64 8.54 9.53 -3.11
CA ARG A 64 8.99 8.38 -2.35
C ARG A 64 10.20 8.74 -1.48
N PRO A 65 10.25 8.26 -0.21
CA PRO A 65 11.45 8.38 0.60
C PRO A 65 12.62 7.59 -0.02
N PRO A 66 13.87 7.98 0.29
CA PRO A 66 15.07 7.21 -0.04
C PRO A 66 14.92 5.73 0.35
N LEU A 67 15.57 4.84 -0.40
CA LEU A 67 15.38 3.39 -0.28
C LEU A 67 15.57 2.86 1.15
N HIS A 68 16.52 3.39 1.92
CA HIS A 68 16.76 2.95 3.30
C HIS A 68 15.60 3.31 4.25
N HIS A 69 15.00 4.50 4.13
CA HIS A 69 13.81 4.87 4.90
C HIS A 69 12.59 4.06 4.49
N TRP A 70 12.46 3.80 3.18
CA TRP A 70 11.44 2.92 2.64
C TRP A 70 11.58 1.50 3.20
N LEU A 71 12.79 0.93 3.19
CA LEU A 71 13.06 -0.43 3.68
C LEU A 71 12.87 -0.52 5.20
N ALA A 72 13.37 0.48 5.94
CA ALA A 72 13.17 0.60 7.39
C ALA A 72 11.69 0.63 7.78
N TYR A 73 10.88 1.36 7.02
CA TYR A 73 9.42 1.39 7.18
C TYR A 73 8.77 0.05 6.83
N ARG A 74 9.18 -0.60 5.73
CA ARG A 74 8.55 -1.84 5.24
C ARG A 74 8.85 -3.07 6.09
N LEU A 75 10.12 -3.23 6.48
CA LEU A 75 10.59 -4.43 7.19
C LEU A 75 10.50 -4.27 8.71
N PHE A 76 10.79 -3.09 9.24
CA PHE A 76 10.89 -2.87 10.69
C PHE A 76 9.79 -1.97 11.25
N ALA A 77 8.81 -1.58 10.43
CA ALA A 77 7.77 -0.62 10.80
C ALA A 77 8.33 0.67 11.43
N LYS A 78 9.57 1.07 11.10
CA LYS A 78 10.22 2.26 11.67
C LYS A 78 9.50 3.53 11.21
N ARG A 79 9.55 4.56 12.07
CA ARG A 79 8.99 5.87 11.73
C ARG A 79 9.83 6.49 10.62
N VAL A 80 9.17 7.03 9.61
CA VAL A 80 9.82 7.76 8.51
C VAL A 80 9.96 9.23 8.93
N PRO A 81 11.03 9.96 8.50
CA PRO A 81 11.15 11.39 8.76
C PRO A 81 9.90 12.17 8.37
N ASP A 82 9.59 13.23 9.13
CA ASP A 82 8.32 13.98 9.02
C ASP A 82 8.08 14.54 7.61
N ARG A 83 9.13 14.87 6.84
CA ARG A 83 9.00 15.30 5.43
C ARG A 83 8.32 14.27 4.51
N TYR A 84 8.37 12.99 4.85
CA TYR A 84 7.74 11.90 4.09
C TYR A 84 6.49 11.33 4.78
N ARG A 85 6.01 11.95 5.87
CA ARG A 85 4.82 11.45 6.59
C ARG A 85 3.59 11.38 5.67
N THR A 86 3.47 12.32 4.73
CA THR A 86 2.39 12.34 3.74
C THR A 86 2.46 11.18 2.76
N TRP A 87 3.67 10.70 2.44
CA TRP A 87 3.86 9.47 1.67
C TRP A 87 3.36 8.25 2.46
N VAL A 88 3.63 8.20 3.77
CA VAL A 88 3.13 7.11 4.65
C VAL A 88 1.60 7.11 4.70
N ARG A 89 0.97 8.29 4.79
CA ARG A 89 -0.49 8.44 4.70
C ARG A 89 -1.02 7.85 3.40
N ASP A 90 -0.45 8.25 2.26
CA ASP A 90 -0.88 7.78 0.95
C ASP A 90 -0.64 6.27 0.75
N ASP A 91 0.38 5.69 1.39
CA ASP A 91 0.63 4.24 1.42
C ASP A 91 -0.39 3.49 2.28
N ALA A 92 -0.70 4.03 3.47
CA ALA A 92 -1.63 3.46 4.45
C ALA A 92 -3.08 3.49 3.97
N LEU A 93 -3.49 4.54 3.27
CA LEU A 93 -4.83 4.68 2.67
C LEU A 93 -4.96 4.00 1.30
N GLY A 94 -3.84 3.54 0.72
CA GLY A 94 -3.85 2.92 -0.59
C GLY A 94 -4.66 1.62 -0.64
N ARG A 95 -5.36 1.38 -1.76
CA ARG A 95 -6.18 0.16 -1.96
C ARG A 95 -5.39 -1.14 -1.79
N PHE A 96 -4.14 -1.16 -2.22
CA PHE A 96 -3.24 -2.31 -2.10
C PHE A 96 -2.39 -2.27 -0.82
N HIS A 97 -2.79 -1.50 0.20
CA HIS A 97 -2.09 -1.48 1.48
C HIS A 97 -2.04 -2.88 2.11
N PHE A 98 -3.18 -3.59 2.13
CA PHE A 98 -3.25 -4.94 2.69
C PHE A 98 -2.26 -5.88 1.98
N LEU A 99 -2.26 -5.90 0.64
CA LEU A 99 -1.40 -6.76 -0.15
C LEU A 99 0.08 -6.45 0.11
N ARG A 100 0.47 -5.16 0.07
CA ARG A 100 1.85 -4.73 0.32
C ARG A 100 2.32 -5.02 1.73
N ARG A 101 1.47 -4.84 2.74
CA ARG A 101 1.83 -5.14 4.14
C ARG A 101 1.93 -6.64 4.38
N ASN A 102 0.99 -7.42 3.87
CA ASN A 102 1.02 -8.87 4.01
C ASN A 102 2.29 -9.43 3.35
N LEU A 103 2.62 -9.04 2.12
CA LEU A 103 3.85 -9.48 1.45
C LEU A 103 5.12 -9.26 2.31
N CYS A 104 5.27 -8.08 2.93
CA CYS A 104 6.42 -7.80 3.81
C CYS A 104 6.35 -8.52 5.16
N GLY A 105 5.16 -8.64 5.77
CA GLY A 105 4.98 -9.38 7.03
C GLY A 105 5.24 -10.88 6.87
N HIS A 106 5.01 -11.45 5.69
CA HIS A 106 5.33 -12.85 5.41
C HIS A 106 6.80 -13.11 5.19
N LEU A 107 7.57 -12.16 4.65
CA LEU A 107 9.03 -12.30 4.63
C LEU A 107 9.58 -12.43 6.06
N GLU A 108 9.07 -11.65 7.01
CA GLU A 108 9.45 -11.77 8.42
C GLU A 108 9.08 -13.14 9.00
N GLY A 109 7.85 -13.62 8.76
CA GLY A 109 7.40 -14.94 9.23
C GLY A 109 8.13 -16.12 8.57
N ILE A 110 8.43 -16.03 7.27
CA ILE A 110 9.21 -17.02 6.52
C ILE A 110 10.64 -17.05 7.04
N VAL A 111 11.27 -15.89 7.28
CA VAL A 111 12.62 -15.81 7.86
C VAL A 111 12.66 -16.47 9.23
N LEU A 112 11.68 -16.20 10.11
CA LEU A 112 11.62 -16.82 11.43
C LEU A 112 11.38 -18.33 11.35
N LEU A 113 10.53 -18.78 10.42
CA LEU A 113 10.27 -20.21 10.17
C LEU A 113 11.53 -20.93 9.69
N VAL A 114 12.21 -20.38 8.68
CA VAL A 114 13.47 -20.93 8.14
C VAL A 114 14.54 -20.93 9.23
N LEU A 115 14.67 -19.86 10.00
CA LEU A 115 15.58 -19.78 11.14
C LEU A 115 15.27 -20.86 12.18
N MET A 116 14.00 -21.06 12.53
CA MET A 116 13.56 -22.12 13.44
C MET A 116 13.88 -23.51 12.86
N MET A 117 13.70 -23.74 11.56
CA MET A 117 14.01 -25.00 10.89
C MET A 117 15.51 -25.31 10.86
N VAL A 118 16.34 -24.29 10.69
CA VAL A 118 17.81 -24.38 10.76
C VAL A 118 18.25 -24.64 12.20
N LEU A 119 17.73 -23.89 13.18
CA LEU A 119 18.10 -24.00 14.60
C LEU A 119 17.59 -25.30 15.26
N SER A 120 16.48 -25.87 14.77
CA SER A 120 15.94 -27.13 15.31
C SER A 120 16.67 -28.39 14.80
N GLY A 121 17.61 -28.26 13.86
CA GLY A 121 18.38 -29.37 13.28
C GLY A 121 17.88 -29.97 11.94
N PRO A 122 16.57 -30.08 11.62
CA PRO A 122 16.12 -30.77 10.41
C PRO A 122 16.42 -30.01 9.12
N GLY A 123 16.63 -28.68 9.17
CA GLY A 123 16.99 -27.90 7.99
C GLY A 123 18.41 -28.18 7.47
N LEU A 124 19.34 -28.56 8.34
CA LEU A 124 20.72 -28.89 7.96
C LEU A 124 20.83 -30.32 7.43
N THR A 125 20.07 -31.26 8.02
CA THR A 125 19.99 -32.66 7.56
C THR A 125 19.17 -32.84 6.27
N ALA A 126 18.16 -32.00 6.03
CA ALA A 126 17.36 -32.03 4.79
C ALA A 126 18.09 -31.54 3.54
N LEU A 127 19.19 -30.77 3.70
CA LEU A 127 20.05 -30.35 2.59
C LEU A 127 21.04 -31.45 2.17
N THR A 128 21.33 -32.39 3.07
CA THR A 128 22.31 -33.47 2.85
C THR A 128 21.67 -34.82 2.52
N GLU A 129 20.43 -35.07 2.95
CA GLU A 129 19.73 -36.36 2.77
C GLU A 129 18.30 -36.13 2.22
N PRO A 130 18.10 -36.10 0.88
CA PRO A 130 16.81 -35.78 0.25
C PRO A 130 15.75 -36.90 0.38
N GLU A 131 16.11 -38.08 0.90
CA GLU A 131 15.16 -39.18 1.12
C GLU A 131 14.36 -39.04 2.44
N LEU A 132 14.77 -38.15 3.36
CA LEU A 132 14.02 -37.85 4.60
C LEU A 132 12.85 -36.87 4.37
N LEU A 133 12.36 -36.79 3.13
CA LEU A 133 11.44 -35.79 2.61
C LEU A 133 10.11 -36.44 2.17
N LEU A 134 9.57 -37.37 2.97
CA LEU A 134 8.24 -37.98 2.79
C LEU A 134 7.61 -38.31 4.17
N PRO A 135 6.28 -38.16 4.42
CA PRO A 135 5.26 -37.25 3.89
C PRO A 135 5.03 -36.05 4.84
N PRO A 136 4.22 -35.04 4.48
CA PRO A 136 3.95 -33.93 5.40
C PRO A 136 3.18 -34.42 6.63
N ARG A 137 3.85 -34.48 7.79
CA ARG A 137 3.17 -34.64 9.09
C ARG A 137 2.11 -33.54 9.20
N THR A 138 0.92 -33.86 9.71
CA THR A 138 -0.25 -32.97 9.85
C THR A 138 0.11 -31.57 10.37
N GLY A 139 1.15 -31.45 11.21
CA GLY A 139 1.68 -30.18 11.70
C GLY A 139 2.22 -29.21 10.63
N GLN A 140 2.78 -29.69 9.52
CA GLN A 140 3.29 -28.82 8.44
C GLN A 140 2.15 -28.16 7.66
N TRP A 141 1.07 -28.90 7.38
CA TRP A 141 -0.12 -28.34 6.75
C TRP A 141 -0.87 -27.39 7.68
N VAL A 142 -0.93 -27.69 8.98
CA VAL A 142 -1.50 -26.77 9.99
C VAL A 142 -0.68 -25.49 10.07
N LEU A 143 0.65 -25.57 10.06
CA LEU A 143 1.53 -24.40 10.06
C LEU A 143 1.37 -23.56 8.79
N LEU A 144 1.31 -24.21 7.63
CA LEU A 144 1.08 -23.56 6.34
C LEU A 144 -0.31 -22.92 6.29
N ALA A 145 -1.34 -23.58 6.81
CA ALA A 145 -2.70 -23.04 6.92
C ALA A 145 -2.77 -21.86 7.90
N VAL A 146 -2.08 -21.91 9.04
CA VAL A 146 -1.99 -20.78 10.00
C VAL A 146 -1.25 -19.60 9.38
N LEU A 147 -0.16 -19.85 8.64
CA LEU A 147 0.53 -18.82 7.88
C LEU A 147 -0.42 -18.22 6.85
N VAL A 148 -1.07 -19.03 6.00
CA VAL A 148 -2.04 -18.58 4.98
C VAL A 148 -3.23 -17.82 5.59
N LEU A 149 -3.86 -18.32 6.65
CA LEU A 149 -4.95 -17.59 7.33
C LEU A 149 -4.47 -16.30 7.97
N GLY A 150 -3.29 -16.29 8.58
CA GLY A 150 -2.62 -15.09 9.07
C GLY A 150 -2.34 -14.09 7.94
N THR A 151 -1.98 -14.59 6.75
CA THR A 151 -1.70 -13.77 5.55
C THR A 151 -2.93 -13.09 4.98
N LEU A 152 -4.06 -13.80 4.97
CA LEU A 152 -5.29 -13.31 4.38
C LEU A 152 -6.16 -12.57 5.39
N ASN A 153 -5.79 -12.52 6.67
CA ASN A 153 -6.60 -11.91 7.71
C ASN A 153 -6.73 -10.38 7.53
N PRO A 154 -7.88 -9.89 7.03
CA PRO A 154 -8.06 -8.47 6.77
C PRO A 154 -8.12 -7.64 8.06
N MET A 155 -8.48 -8.26 9.20
CA MET A 155 -8.57 -7.58 10.49
C MET A 155 -7.19 -7.15 11.01
N TYR A 156 -6.16 -7.95 10.78
CA TYR A 156 -4.78 -7.60 11.15
C TYR A 156 -4.32 -6.34 10.39
N SER A 157 -4.62 -6.26 9.09
CA SER A 157 -4.29 -5.10 8.26
C SER A 157 -4.99 -3.82 8.70
N ARG A 158 -6.26 -3.91 9.16
CA ARG A 158 -7.05 -2.75 9.60
C ARG A 158 -6.48 -2.13 10.88
N ARG A 159 -6.12 -2.97 11.86
CA ARG A 159 -5.47 -2.52 13.11
C ARG A 159 -4.09 -1.91 12.86
N TYR A 160 -3.31 -2.54 11.97
CA TYR A 160 -1.99 -2.05 11.60
C TYR A 160 -2.05 -0.68 10.91
N ARG A 161 -3.04 -0.48 10.03
CA ARG A 161 -3.28 0.80 9.36
C ARG A 161 -3.49 1.94 10.36
N THR A 162 -4.41 1.76 11.31
CA THR A 162 -4.71 2.79 12.32
C THR A 162 -3.49 3.11 13.17
N ARG A 163 -2.73 2.09 13.60
CA ARG A 163 -1.47 2.28 14.35
C ARG A 163 -0.43 3.04 13.53
N THR A 164 -0.30 2.72 12.25
CA THR A 164 0.66 3.39 11.34
C THR A 164 0.30 4.86 11.13
N LEU A 165 -0.98 5.17 10.90
CA LEU A 165 -1.47 6.54 10.76
C LEU A 165 -1.23 7.33 12.04
N HIS A 166 -1.61 6.77 13.19
CA HIS A 166 -1.42 7.42 14.49
C HIS A 166 0.06 7.69 14.79
N LYS A 167 0.96 6.72 14.52
CA LYS A 167 2.42 6.88 14.66
C LYS A 167 2.99 8.05 13.84
N HIS A 168 2.34 8.41 12.73
CA HIS A 168 2.72 9.50 11.86
C HIS A 168 1.82 10.74 12.00
N ARG A 169 1.08 10.83 13.12
CA ARG A 169 0.22 11.96 13.49
C ARG A 169 -0.96 12.19 12.55
N PHE A 170 -1.52 11.11 12.02
CA PHE A 170 -2.78 11.13 11.26
C PHE A 170 -3.88 10.40 12.01
N ALA A 171 -5.12 10.87 11.85
CA ALA A 171 -6.31 10.17 12.28
C ALA A 171 -6.55 8.92 11.41
N ALA A 172 -7.51 8.08 11.79
CA ALA A 172 -7.79 6.81 11.11
C ALA A 172 -8.30 6.97 9.67
N ASP A 173 -8.85 8.14 9.34
CA ASP A 173 -9.28 8.58 8.00
C ASP A 173 -8.14 9.23 7.19
N GLY A 174 -6.99 9.51 7.82
CA GLY A 174 -5.84 10.18 7.23
C GLY A 174 -5.86 11.71 7.33
N THR A 175 -6.81 12.29 8.05
CA THR A 175 -6.76 13.72 8.39
C THR A 175 -5.58 14.00 9.33
N ASP A 176 -5.03 15.20 9.25
CA ASP A 176 -3.89 15.60 10.09
C ASP A 176 -4.39 15.81 11.53
N LEU A 177 -3.68 15.26 12.51
CA LEU A 177 -4.04 15.44 13.93
C LEU A 177 -3.54 16.77 14.51
N LEU A 178 -2.66 17.46 13.80
CA LEU A 178 -2.23 18.81 14.16
C LEU A 178 -3.26 19.83 13.64
N PRO A 179 -3.60 20.87 14.42
CA PRO A 179 -4.30 22.02 13.86
C PRO A 179 -3.44 22.59 12.72
N ALA A 180 -4.09 22.99 11.62
CA ALA A 180 -3.41 23.73 10.55
C ALA A 180 -2.67 24.91 11.19
N PRO A 181 -1.42 25.21 10.79
CA PRO A 181 -0.77 26.44 11.25
C PRO A 181 -1.72 27.60 10.94
N PRO A 182 -1.90 28.54 11.88
CA PRO A 182 -2.81 29.66 11.67
C PRO A 182 -2.43 30.37 10.36
N PRO A 183 -3.40 30.85 9.57
CA PRO A 183 -3.10 31.58 8.36
C PRO A 183 -2.15 32.74 8.68
N PRO A 184 -1.21 33.07 7.79
CA PRO A 184 -0.31 34.20 8.00
C PRO A 184 -1.16 35.46 8.22
N GLY A 185 -1.11 36.02 9.43
CA GLY A 185 -1.91 37.18 9.85
C GLY A 185 -3.05 36.89 10.83
N ALA A 186 -3.23 35.66 11.32
CA ALA A 186 -4.18 35.42 12.42
C ALA A 186 -3.71 36.20 13.67
N PRO A 187 -4.58 37.02 14.30
CA PRO A 187 -4.22 37.69 15.53
C PRO A 187 -3.90 36.64 16.60
N SER A 188 -2.74 36.77 17.23
CA SER A 188 -2.40 36.05 18.45
C SER A 188 -3.43 36.46 19.50
N GLY A 189 -4.43 35.61 19.74
CA GLY A 189 -5.44 35.84 20.75
C GLY A 189 -4.78 36.02 22.11
N SER A 190 -5.05 37.19 22.70
CA SER A 190 -4.76 37.59 24.08
C SER A 190 -5.46 36.71 25.10
#